data_AF-A0A922EXU2-F1
#
_entry.id   AF-A0A922EXU2-F1
#
_cell.length_a   1.000
_cell.length_b   1.000
_cell.length_c   1.000
_cell.angle_alpha   90.00
_cell.angle_beta   90.00
_cell.angle_gamma   90.00
#
_symmetry.space_group_name_H-M   'P 1'
#
loop_
_entity.id
_entity.type
_entity.pdbx_description
1 polymer ?
#
loop_
_entity_poly.entity_id
_entity_poly.type
_entity_poly.pdbx_seq_one_letter_code
_entity_poly.pdbx_strand_id
1 'polypeptide(L)'
;MAPYISILSFLVILASIQGICAVDYTVTNTARNTPGGIRFDKEIGSEYSRQTLVSATNFIFGIFQQNNVADRKNVQKVSLFIDDRDGVAYTSNNEIHVSARYINGYSGNVKNEITGVLYHEMTHVWQWNGNGQAPGGLIEGIADFVRLKAGYVPGHWVKPGQGDKWDQGYDVTARFLDYCNSLKNGFVAELNKKMRTGYSANYFVDLLGKSVDMLWRDYKAKYGN
;
A
#
# COMPACT_ATOMS: atom_id res chain seq x y z
N MET A 1 -63.73 35.34 13.79
CA MET A 1 -62.55 35.62 12.93
C MET A 1 -61.31 35.22 13.71
N ALA A 2 -60.72 34.07 13.38
CA ALA A 2 -59.56 33.52 14.09
C ALA A 2 -58.24 34.11 13.51
N PRO A 3 -57.20 34.32 14.33
CA PRO A 3 -55.93 34.83 13.84
C PRO A 3 -55.04 33.67 13.35
N TYR A 4 -54.48 33.81 12.15
CA TYR A 4 -53.47 32.90 11.63
C TYR A 4 -52.11 33.24 12.26
N ILE A 5 -51.52 32.29 12.98
CA ILE A 5 -50.14 32.35 13.46
C ILE A 5 -49.25 31.71 12.39
N SER A 6 -48.45 32.51 11.69
CA SER A 6 -47.39 32.00 10.81
C SER A 6 -46.16 31.63 11.64
N ILE A 7 -45.83 30.34 11.70
CA ILE A 7 -44.56 29.85 12.26
C ILE A 7 -43.54 29.78 11.11
N LEU A 8 -42.58 30.70 11.11
CA LEU A 8 -41.39 30.60 10.26
C LEU A 8 -40.50 29.47 10.79
N SER A 9 -40.37 28.40 10.01
CA SER A 9 -39.40 27.34 10.28
C SER A 9 -38.05 27.71 9.66
N PHE A 10 -37.06 28.03 10.49
CA PHE A 10 -35.67 28.17 10.05
C PHE A 10 -35.02 26.78 9.99
N LEU A 11 -34.88 26.23 8.77
CA LEU A 11 -34.02 25.09 8.49
C LEU A 11 -32.63 25.62 8.14
N VAL A 12 -31.73 25.65 9.13
CA VAL A 12 -30.31 25.87 8.89
C VAL A 12 -29.67 24.52 8.57
N ILE A 13 -29.48 24.23 7.29
CA ILE A 13 -28.63 23.12 6.84
C ILE A 13 -27.21 23.68 6.73
N LEU A 14 -26.39 23.46 7.76
CA LEU A 14 -24.94 23.61 7.62
C LEU A 14 -24.42 22.39 6.85
N ALA A 15 -24.39 22.49 5.52
CA ALA A 15 -23.61 21.58 4.71
C ALA A 15 -22.14 22.01 4.82
N SER A 16 -21.41 21.44 5.77
CA SER A 16 -19.96 21.45 5.75
C SER A 16 -19.48 20.59 4.59
N ILE A 17 -19.38 21.19 3.40
CA ILE A 17 -18.66 20.60 2.27
C ILE A 17 -17.16 20.72 2.58
N GLN A 18 -16.66 19.83 3.44
CA GLN A 18 -15.28 19.41 3.28
C GLN A 18 -15.25 18.60 1.99
N GLY A 19 -14.74 19.21 0.92
CA GLY A 19 -14.51 18.53 -0.34
C GLY A 19 -13.63 17.31 -0.11
N ILE A 20 -14.25 16.14 0.07
CA ILE A 20 -13.58 14.86 -0.13
C ILE A 20 -13.40 14.81 -1.64
N CYS A 21 -12.25 15.27 -2.15
CA CYS A 21 -11.88 14.87 -3.50
C CYS A 21 -11.61 13.37 -3.41
N ALA A 22 -12.63 12.57 -3.71
CA ALA A 22 -12.49 11.13 -3.84
C ALA A 22 -11.42 10.88 -4.91
N VAL A 23 -10.44 10.04 -4.59
CA VAL A 23 -9.39 9.65 -5.53
C VAL A 23 -10.05 8.99 -6.74
N ASP A 24 -9.76 9.46 -7.94
CA ASP A 24 -10.19 8.83 -9.18
C ASP A 24 -9.31 7.61 -9.49
N TYR A 25 -9.92 6.50 -9.91
CA TYR A 25 -9.22 5.26 -10.22
C TYR A 25 -9.58 4.80 -11.62
N THR A 26 -8.57 4.73 -12.50
CA THR A 26 -8.74 4.25 -13.87
C THR A 26 -7.95 2.97 -14.12
N VAL A 27 -8.48 2.09 -14.96
CA VAL A 27 -7.82 0.84 -15.36
C VAL A 27 -7.83 0.74 -16.88
N THR A 28 -6.66 0.57 -17.48
CA THR A 28 -6.48 0.47 -18.94
C THR A 28 -5.69 -0.79 -19.27
N ASN A 29 -6.28 -1.68 -20.05
CA ASN A 29 -5.55 -2.79 -20.65
C ASN A 29 -5.00 -2.36 -22.02
N THR A 30 -3.72 -2.00 -22.07
CA THR A 30 -3.04 -1.61 -23.32
C THR A 30 -2.60 -2.85 -24.12
N ALA A 31 -2.44 -3.99 -23.44
CA ALA A 31 -1.98 -5.26 -23.99
C ALA A 31 -3.10 -6.21 -24.46
N ARG A 32 -4.29 -5.70 -24.80
CA ARG A 32 -5.51 -6.49 -25.11
C ARG A 32 -5.34 -7.58 -26.19
N ASN A 33 -4.37 -7.41 -27.10
CA ASN A 33 -4.11 -8.36 -28.18
C ASN A 33 -3.05 -9.43 -27.82
N THR A 34 -2.53 -9.42 -26.60
CA THR A 34 -1.57 -10.42 -26.11
C THR A 34 -2.28 -11.52 -25.32
N PRO A 35 -1.69 -12.73 -25.20
CA PRO A 35 -2.25 -13.79 -24.35
C PRO A 35 -2.48 -13.34 -22.90
N GLY A 36 -1.56 -12.53 -22.36
CA GLY A 36 -1.66 -11.99 -21.01
C GLY A 36 -2.77 -10.96 -20.83
N GLY A 37 -2.93 -10.04 -21.78
CA GLY A 37 -4.01 -9.06 -21.76
C GLY A 37 -5.39 -9.71 -21.91
N ILE A 38 -5.51 -10.74 -22.76
CA ILE A 38 -6.74 -11.54 -22.88
C ILE A 38 -7.04 -12.26 -21.56
N ARG A 39 -6.01 -12.85 -20.94
CA ARG A 39 -6.15 -13.53 -19.64
C ARG A 39 -6.57 -12.57 -18.53
N PHE A 40 -6.00 -11.36 -18.50
CA PHE A 40 -6.41 -10.31 -17.57
C PHE A 40 -7.91 -10.00 -17.70
N ASP A 41 -8.40 -9.74 -18.91
CA ASP A 41 -9.81 -9.40 -19.15
C ASP A 41 -10.75 -10.55 -18.73
N LYS A 42 -10.31 -11.80 -18.93
CA LYS A 42 -11.09 -13.00 -18.61
C LYS A 42 -11.12 -13.36 -17.12
N GLU A 43 -9.98 -13.33 -16.44
CA GLU A 43 -9.82 -13.89 -15.09
C GLU A 43 -9.82 -12.84 -13.98
N ILE A 44 -9.46 -11.58 -14.30
CA ILE A 44 -9.30 -10.51 -13.32
C ILE A 44 -10.33 -9.42 -13.60
N GLY A 45 -10.23 -8.78 -14.76
CA GLY A 45 -11.13 -7.73 -15.23
C GLY A 45 -10.84 -6.34 -14.66
N SER A 46 -11.10 -5.31 -15.47
CA SER A 46 -10.88 -3.91 -15.10
C SER A 46 -11.71 -3.45 -13.91
N GLU A 47 -12.97 -3.87 -13.81
CA GLU A 47 -13.85 -3.44 -12.71
C GLU A 47 -13.40 -4.00 -11.36
N TYR A 48 -13.04 -5.29 -11.30
CA TYR A 48 -12.46 -5.88 -10.09
C TYR A 48 -11.14 -5.21 -9.71
N SER A 49 -10.29 -4.90 -10.69
CA SER A 49 -9.03 -4.22 -10.45
C SER A 49 -9.27 -2.83 -9.86
N ARG A 50 -10.22 -2.06 -10.41
CA ARG A 50 -10.63 -0.74 -9.88
C ARG A 50 -11.11 -0.84 -8.43
N GLN A 51 -11.97 -1.81 -8.12
CA GLN A 51 -12.43 -2.07 -6.74
C GLN A 51 -11.28 -2.48 -5.80
N THR A 52 -10.30 -3.20 -6.32
CA THR A 52 -9.09 -3.58 -5.59
C THR A 52 -8.24 -2.35 -5.25
N LEU A 53 -8.05 -1.40 -6.18
CA LEU A 53 -7.32 -0.15 -5.90
C LEU A 53 -8.01 0.66 -4.78
N VAL A 54 -9.34 0.76 -4.81
CA VAL A 54 -10.12 1.43 -3.75
C VAL A 54 -9.95 0.72 -2.40
N SER A 55 -10.05 -0.61 -2.39
CA SER A 55 -9.92 -1.42 -1.18
C SER A 55 -8.50 -1.33 -0.60
N ALA A 56 -7.48 -1.38 -1.45
CA ALA A 56 -6.08 -1.24 -1.08
C ALA A 56 -5.81 0.15 -0.47
N THR A 57 -6.31 1.24 -1.09
CA THR A 57 -6.16 2.60 -0.52
C THR A 57 -6.74 2.70 0.88
N ASN A 58 -7.97 2.21 1.10
CA ASN A 58 -8.60 2.26 2.42
C ASN A 58 -7.82 1.43 3.45
N PHE A 59 -7.35 0.25 3.04
CA PHE A 59 -6.52 -0.61 3.88
C PHE A 59 -5.20 0.07 4.25
N ILE A 60 -4.51 0.67 3.28
CA ILE A 60 -3.24 1.39 3.47
C ILE A 60 -3.42 2.58 4.41
N PHE A 61 -4.48 3.38 4.25
CA PHE A 61 -4.77 4.46 5.20
C PHE A 61 -5.00 3.95 6.62
N GLY A 62 -5.62 2.77 6.77
CA GLY A 62 -5.74 2.10 8.06
C GLY A 62 -4.39 1.68 8.63
N ILE A 63 -3.54 1.03 7.83
CA ILE A 63 -2.19 0.59 8.23
C ILE A 63 -1.30 1.77 8.61
N PHE A 64 -1.35 2.87 7.87
CA PHE A 64 -0.59 4.09 8.14
C PHE A 64 -1.26 5.04 9.14
N GLN A 65 -2.43 4.67 9.68
CA GLN A 65 -3.20 5.48 10.62
C GLN A 65 -3.49 6.91 10.11
N GLN A 66 -3.62 7.07 8.80
CA GLN A 66 -3.87 8.35 8.11
C GLN A 66 -5.36 8.67 8.08
N ASN A 67 -5.98 8.77 9.26
CA ASN A 67 -7.39 9.07 9.41
C ASN A 67 -7.72 10.52 8.99
N ASN A 68 -6.78 11.44 9.16
CA ASN A 68 -6.92 12.83 8.73
C ASN A 68 -6.40 13.00 7.30
N VAL A 69 -7.15 13.75 6.48
CA VAL A 69 -6.75 14.05 5.10
C VAL A 69 -5.41 14.81 5.04
N ALA A 70 -5.09 15.65 6.03
CA ALA A 70 -3.84 16.40 6.10
C ALA A 70 -2.57 15.53 6.25
N ASP A 71 -2.73 14.29 6.71
CA ASP A 71 -1.63 13.33 6.88
C ASP A 71 -1.37 12.50 5.60
N ARG A 72 -2.29 12.56 4.64
CA ARG A 72 -2.22 11.81 3.37
C ARG A 72 -1.41 12.57 2.32
N LYS A 73 -0.82 11.83 1.39
CA LYS A 73 -0.31 12.42 0.14
C LYS A 73 -1.47 13.02 -0.66
N ASN A 74 -1.23 14.16 -1.30
CA ASN A 74 -2.21 14.79 -2.18
C ASN A 74 -2.19 14.12 -3.57
N VAL A 75 -2.93 13.02 -3.70
CA VAL A 75 -3.10 12.28 -4.96
C VAL A 75 -4.57 12.30 -5.32
N GLN A 76 -4.88 12.84 -6.50
CA GLN A 76 -6.26 12.99 -6.98
C GLN A 76 -6.68 11.88 -7.94
N LYS A 77 -5.71 11.18 -8.54
CA LYS A 77 -5.95 10.10 -9.50
C LYS A 77 -4.86 9.04 -9.38
N VAL A 78 -5.26 7.78 -9.49
CA VAL A 78 -4.37 6.63 -9.67
C VAL A 78 -4.77 5.87 -10.94
N SER A 79 -3.81 5.57 -11.80
CA SER A 79 -4.04 4.85 -13.06
C SER A 79 -3.34 3.50 -13.04
N LEU A 80 -4.08 2.43 -13.29
CA LEU A 80 -3.53 1.10 -13.53
C LEU A 80 -3.48 0.80 -15.02
N PHE A 81 -2.32 0.36 -15.49
CA PHE A 81 -2.08 -0.11 -16.84
C PHE A 81 -1.70 -1.59 -16.84
N ILE A 82 -2.26 -2.36 -17.77
CA ILE A 82 -1.80 -3.70 -18.10
C ILE A 82 -1.04 -3.62 -19.41
N ASP A 83 0.28 -3.76 -19.33
CA ASP A 83 1.20 -3.51 -20.45
C ASP A 83 1.93 -4.78 -20.88
N ASP A 84 2.24 -4.88 -22.17
CA ASP A 84 3.12 -5.93 -22.69
C ASP A 84 4.58 -5.59 -22.37
N ARG A 85 5.05 -6.05 -21.21
CA ARG A 85 6.40 -5.78 -20.70
C ARG A 85 6.94 -6.93 -19.87
N ASP A 86 8.24 -6.93 -19.61
CA ASP A 86 8.88 -7.84 -18.67
C ASP A 86 8.73 -7.39 -17.21
N GLY A 87 9.13 -8.25 -16.26
CA GLY A 87 8.95 -8.02 -14.82
C GLY A 87 7.52 -8.30 -14.34
N VAL A 88 7.24 -7.99 -13.08
CA VAL A 88 5.92 -8.24 -12.44
C VAL A 88 5.05 -6.99 -12.55
N ALA A 89 5.44 -5.93 -11.83
CA ALA A 89 4.79 -4.64 -11.84
C ALA A 89 5.79 -3.55 -11.42
N TYR A 90 5.40 -2.28 -11.55
CA TYR A 90 6.05 -1.15 -10.90
C TYR A 90 5.08 0.01 -10.73
N THR A 91 5.42 0.93 -9.85
CA THR A 91 4.71 2.19 -9.64
C THR A 91 5.63 3.37 -9.97
N SER A 92 5.12 4.33 -10.73
CA SER A 92 5.78 5.61 -11.00
C SER A 92 4.78 6.74 -10.77
N ASN A 93 5.09 7.62 -9.82
CA ASN A 93 4.15 8.63 -9.33
C ASN A 93 2.83 7.98 -8.87
N ASN A 94 1.74 8.20 -9.62
CA ASN A 94 0.42 7.66 -9.34
C ASN A 94 -0.03 6.68 -10.44
N GLU A 95 0.91 6.15 -11.22
CA GLU A 95 0.67 5.17 -12.26
C GLU A 95 1.26 3.82 -11.86
N ILE A 96 0.45 2.78 -11.97
CA ILE A 96 0.80 1.40 -11.69
C ILE A 96 0.79 0.65 -13.00
N HIS A 97 1.85 -0.08 -13.29
CA HIS A 97 2.00 -0.85 -14.51
C HIS A 97 2.22 -2.32 -14.17
N VAL A 98 1.27 -3.18 -14.54
CA VAL A 98 1.34 -4.63 -14.35
C VAL A 98 1.67 -5.29 -15.68
N SER A 99 2.58 -6.27 -15.65
CA SER A 99 2.99 -7.01 -16.83
C SER A 99 1.93 -8.01 -17.28
N ALA A 100 1.47 -7.87 -18.53
CA ALA A 100 0.69 -8.88 -19.21
C ALA A 100 1.48 -10.20 -19.38
N ARG A 101 2.80 -10.13 -19.59
CA ARG A 101 3.65 -11.33 -19.71
C ARG A 101 3.69 -12.13 -18.42
N TYR A 102 3.78 -11.45 -17.27
CA TYR A 102 3.69 -12.08 -15.95
C TYR A 102 2.32 -12.72 -15.73
N ILE A 103 1.23 -12.00 -16.03
CA ILE A 103 -0.14 -12.55 -15.96
C ILE A 103 -0.26 -13.82 -16.81
N ASN A 104 0.28 -13.82 -18.03
CA ASN A 104 0.25 -14.99 -18.90
C ASN A 104 1.03 -16.17 -18.29
N GLY A 105 2.23 -15.91 -17.79
CA GLY A 105 3.12 -16.95 -17.25
C GLY A 105 2.77 -17.46 -15.85
N TYR A 106 1.89 -16.76 -15.10
CA TYR A 106 1.58 -17.14 -13.73
C TYR A 106 0.76 -18.43 -13.64
N SER A 107 1.26 -19.40 -12.88
CA SER A 107 0.53 -20.64 -12.60
C SER A 107 -0.28 -20.53 -11.31
N GLY A 108 -1.51 -21.04 -11.32
CA GLY A 108 -2.42 -20.97 -10.16
C GLY A 108 -3.38 -19.79 -10.22
N ASN A 109 -3.80 -19.30 -9.06
CA ASN A 109 -4.82 -18.25 -8.94
C ASN A 109 -4.22 -16.86 -9.23
N VAL A 110 -4.13 -16.51 -10.52
CA VAL A 110 -3.58 -15.23 -10.98
C VAL A 110 -4.35 -14.02 -10.45
N LYS A 111 -5.66 -14.16 -10.22
CA LYS A 111 -6.47 -13.08 -9.64
C LYS A 111 -6.02 -12.76 -8.21
N ASN A 112 -5.80 -13.78 -7.38
CA ASN A 112 -5.29 -13.59 -6.03
C ASN A 112 -3.87 -13.02 -6.02
N GLU A 113 -2.99 -13.48 -6.92
CA GLU A 113 -1.63 -12.94 -7.06
C GLU A 113 -1.66 -11.44 -7.40
N ILE A 114 -2.37 -11.07 -8.47
CA ILE A 114 -2.43 -9.68 -8.92
C ILE A 114 -3.10 -8.80 -7.87
N THR A 115 -4.05 -9.33 -7.09
CA THR A 115 -4.60 -8.60 -5.95
C THR A 115 -3.50 -8.25 -4.94
N GLY A 116 -2.66 -9.21 -4.55
CA GLY A 116 -1.52 -8.95 -3.68
C GLY A 116 -0.51 -7.97 -4.27
N VAL A 117 -0.19 -8.09 -5.56
CA VAL A 117 0.68 -7.15 -6.29
C VAL A 117 0.08 -5.74 -6.25
N LEU A 118 -1.22 -5.57 -6.47
CA LEU A 118 -1.85 -4.24 -6.40
C LEU A 118 -1.80 -3.65 -4.99
N TYR A 119 -1.88 -4.44 -3.92
CA TYR A 119 -1.67 -3.92 -2.56
C TYR A 119 -0.23 -3.43 -2.35
N HIS A 120 0.76 -4.15 -2.89
CA HIS A 120 2.15 -3.71 -2.88
C HIS A 120 2.32 -2.39 -3.66
N GLU A 121 1.91 -2.33 -4.91
CA GLU A 121 2.08 -1.16 -5.78
C GLU A 121 1.30 0.06 -5.28
N MET A 122 0.08 -0.12 -4.80
CA MET A 122 -0.69 0.96 -4.17
C MET A 122 0.01 1.53 -2.93
N THR A 123 0.83 0.74 -2.24
CA THR A 123 1.60 1.25 -1.11
C THR A 123 2.65 2.26 -1.56
N HIS A 124 3.31 2.04 -2.71
CA HIS A 124 4.27 3.00 -3.27
C HIS A 124 3.63 4.36 -3.58
N VAL A 125 2.36 4.38 -4.02
CA VAL A 125 1.60 5.62 -4.22
C VAL A 125 1.47 6.41 -2.91
N TRP A 126 1.08 5.73 -1.82
CA TRP A 126 0.68 6.36 -0.57
C TRP A 126 1.79 6.54 0.47
N GLN A 127 2.84 5.73 0.43
CA GLN A 127 3.93 5.79 1.41
C GLN A 127 4.86 6.97 1.16
N TRP A 128 5.44 7.51 2.23
CA TRP A 128 6.52 8.48 2.14
C TRP A 128 7.85 7.75 1.97
N ASN A 129 8.70 8.24 1.06
CA ASN A 129 9.99 7.61 0.75
C ASN A 129 11.19 8.36 1.35
N GLY A 130 10.96 9.23 2.34
CA GLY A 130 12.03 10.01 2.96
C GLY A 130 12.66 11.02 2.01
N ASN A 131 11.90 11.64 1.09
CA ASN A 131 12.45 12.46 0.00
C ASN A 131 13.54 11.74 -0.81
N GLY A 132 13.36 10.43 -1.03
CA GLY A 132 14.31 9.58 -1.74
C GLY A 132 15.54 9.15 -0.92
N GLN A 133 15.62 9.50 0.37
CA GLN A 133 16.74 9.16 1.24
C GLN A 133 16.57 7.81 1.94
N ALA A 134 15.35 7.27 2.00
CA ALA A 134 15.11 5.98 2.60
C ALA A 134 15.75 4.85 1.78
N PRO A 135 16.34 3.83 2.41
CA PRO A 135 16.88 2.67 1.71
C PRO A 135 15.81 2.00 0.84
N GLY A 136 16.17 1.65 -0.39
CA GLY A 136 15.21 1.00 -1.31
C GLY A 136 14.58 -0.25 -0.73
N GLY A 137 15.34 -1.08 0.00
CA GLY A 137 14.77 -2.26 0.64
C GLY A 137 13.79 -1.95 1.79
N LEU A 138 13.92 -0.80 2.46
CA LEU A 138 12.88 -0.36 3.40
C LEU A 138 11.59 0.01 2.66
N ILE A 139 11.70 0.69 1.53
CA ILE A 139 10.57 1.11 0.68
C ILE A 139 9.82 -0.11 0.12
N GLU A 140 10.54 -1.09 -0.44
CA GLU A 140 9.96 -2.36 -0.88
C GLU A 140 9.38 -3.16 0.29
N GLY A 141 10.07 -3.17 1.44
CA GLY A 141 9.64 -3.88 2.63
C GLY A 141 8.36 -3.34 3.25
N ILE A 142 8.11 -2.02 3.21
CA ILE A 142 6.84 -1.45 3.67
C ILE A 142 5.70 -1.83 2.73
N ALA A 143 5.93 -1.83 1.42
CA ALA A 143 4.95 -2.30 0.44
C ALA A 143 4.58 -3.78 0.66
N ASP A 144 5.56 -4.65 0.88
CA ASP A 144 5.29 -6.05 1.21
C ASP A 144 4.76 -6.24 2.64
N PHE A 145 5.06 -5.35 3.58
CA PHE A 145 4.40 -5.36 4.89
C PHE A 145 2.90 -5.12 4.76
N VAL A 146 2.47 -4.15 3.93
CA VAL A 146 1.03 -3.95 3.66
C VAL A 146 0.42 -5.20 3.03
N ARG A 147 1.06 -5.76 2.00
CA ARG A 147 0.61 -7.00 1.34
C ARG A 147 0.53 -8.17 2.34
N LEU A 148 1.49 -8.29 3.26
CA LEU A 148 1.49 -9.25 4.36
C LEU A 148 0.26 -9.07 5.25
N LYS A 149 -0.01 -7.84 5.73
CA LYS A 149 -1.14 -7.56 6.62
C LYS A 149 -2.49 -7.76 5.93
N ALA A 150 -2.55 -7.56 4.61
CA ALA A 150 -3.74 -7.82 3.81
C ALA A 150 -4.01 -9.32 3.58
N GLY A 151 -3.07 -10.20 3.96
CA GLY A 151 -3.22 -11.66 3.84
C GLY A 151 -2.84 -12.22 2.48
N TYR A 152 -2.32 -11.41 1.56
CA TYR A 152 -1.92 -11.84 0.22
C TYR A 152 -0.45 -12.31 0.16
N VAL A 153 -0.11 -13.27 1.02
CA VAL A 153 1.25 -13.83 1.16
C VAL A 153 1.46 -14.95 0.12
N PRO A 154 2.35 -14.78 -0.87
CA PRO A 154 2.75 -15.86 -1.77
C PRO A 154 3.42 -17.01 -1.03
N GLY A 155 3.22 -18.23 -1.53
CA GLY A 155 3.79 -19.44 -0.90
C GLY A 155 5.33 -19.51 -0.93
N HIS A 156 5.98 -18.73 -1.80
CA HIS A 156 7.45 -18.67 -1.91
C HIS A 156 8.10 -17.66 -0.96
N TRP A 157 7.30 -16.86 -0.22
CA TRP A 157 7.85 -15.87 0.70
C TRP A 157 8.64 -16.52 1.83
N VAL A 158 9.69 -15.84 2.24
CA VAL A 158 10.52 -16.27 3.35
C VAL A 158 9.73 -16.37 4.65
N LYS A 159 10.22 -17.27 5.51
CA LYS A 159 9.74 -17.40 6.89
C LYS A 159 10.33 -16.30 7.77
N PRO A 160 9.67 -15.94 8.90
CA PRO A 160 10.29 -15.10 9.92
C PRO A 160 11.69 -15.63 10.30
N GLY A 161 12.64 -14.73 10.47
CA GLY A 161 14.04 -15.03 10.78
C GLY A 161 14.93 -15.28 9.57
N GLN A 162 14.41 -15.48 8.36
CA GLN A 162 15.23 -15.62 7.16
C GLN A 162 15.70 -14.27 6.58
N GLY A 163 16.67 -14.32 5.66
CA GLY A 163 17.32 -13.15 5.07
C GLY A 163 18.58 -12.69 5.85
N ASP A 164 19.35 -11.83 5.20
CA ASP A 164 20.73 -11.49 5.60
C ASP A 164 20.82 -10.11 6.27
N LYS A 165 19.95 -9.17 5.87
CA LYS A 165 19.93 -7.81 6.41
C LYS A 165 18.52 -7.24 6.50
N TRP A 166 18.33 -6.28 7.40
CA TRP A 166 17.02 -5.71 7.72
C TRP A 166 16.37 -4.95 6.55
N ASP A 167 17.16 -4.34 5.67
CA ASP A 167 16.74 -3.59 4.47
C ASP A 167 17.01 -4.37 3.18
N GLN A 168 16.91 -5.70 3.22
CA GLN A 168 17.07 -6.55 2.04
C GLN A 168 15.98 -6.29 0.99
N GLY A 169 14.82 -5.75 1.40
CA GLY A 169 13.68 -5.55 0.54
C GLY A 169 12.63 -6.62 0.73
N TYR A 170 11.48 -6.37 0.10
CA TYR A 170 10.41 -7.32 -0.10
C TYR A 170 9.99 -8.06 1.19
N ASP A 171 9.69 -9.33 1.07
CA ASP A 171 9.24 -10.22 2.12
C ASP A 171 10.20 -10.30 3.32
N VAL A 172 11.51 -10.30 3.12
CA VAL A 172 12.50 -10.30 4.21
C VAL A 172 12.31 -9.07 5.11
N THR A 173 12.31 -7.88 4.53
CA THR A 173 12.12 -6.64 5.29
C THR A 173 10.69 -6.55 5.84
N ALA A 174 9.68 -7.01 5.10
CA ALA A 174 8.30 -7.04 5.58
C ALA A 174 8.13 -7.88 6.86
N ARG A 175 8.76 -9.06 6.94
CA ARG A 175 8.75 -9.91 8.15
C ARG A 175 9.42 -9.23 9.35
N PHE A 176 10.52 -8.51 9.11
CA PHE A 176 11.17 -7.72 10.15
C PHE A 176 10.30 -6.55 10.62
N LEU A 177 9.66 -5.83 9.71
CA LEU A 177 8.75 -4.75 10.05
C LEU A 177 7.53 -5.26 10.83
N ASP A 178 7.03 -6.47 10.53
CA ASP A 178 5.97 -7.11 11.32
C ASP A 178 6.43 -7.47 12.74
N TYR A 179 7.67 -7.91 12.90
CA TYR A 179 8.27 -8.04 14.23
C TYR A 179 8.34 -6.69 14.97
N CYS A 180 8.86 -5.64 14.34
CA CYS A 180 8.91 -4.31 14.95
C CYS A 180 7.51 -3.79 15.33
N ASN A 181 6.52 -4.03 14.48
CA ASN A 181 5.13 -3.67 14.75
C ASN A 181 4.50 -4.50 15.87
N SER A 182 5.00 -5.70 16.15
CA SER A 182 4.60 -6.49 17.34
C SER A 182 5.18 -5.93 18.65
N LEU A 183 6.32 -5.22 18.60
CA LEU A 183 6.91 -4.55 19.76
C LEU A 183 6.19 -3.24 20.07
N LYS A 184 5.73 -2.53 19.03
CA LYS A 184 4.93 -1.31 19.14
C LYS A 184 3.87 -1.31 18.05
N ASN A 185 2.62 -1.47 18.46
CA ASN A 185 1.50 -1.36 17.52
C ASN A 185 1.51 0.02 16.85
N GLY A 186 1.44 0.04 15.52
CA GLY A 186 1.54 1.27 14.73
C GLY A 186 2.97 1.72 14.42
N PHE A 187 3.98 0.88 14.69
CA PHE A 187 5.38 1.19 14.35
C PHE A 187 5.54 1.63 12.89
N VAL A 188 4.98 0.86 11.94
CA VAL A 188 5.11 1.16 10.50
C VAL A 188 4.39 2.45 10.13
N ALA A 189 3.26 2.75 10.77
CA ALA A 189 2.54 4.01 10.59
C ALA A 189 3.39 5.23 10.99
N GLU A 190 3.96 5.17 12.19
CA GLU A 190 4.81 6.24 12.71
C GLU A 190 6.12 6.38 11.94
N LEU A 191 6.72 5.26 11.51
CA LEU A 191 7.89 5.28 10.63
C LEU A 191 7.56 5.97 9.30
N ASN A 192 6.48 5.57 8.63
CA ASN A 192 6.01 6.20 7.40
C ASN A 192 5.77 7.70 7.59
N LYS A 193 5.13 8.10 8.70
CA LYS A 193 4.89 9.50 9.05
C LYS A 193 6.20 10.29 9.22
N LYS A 194 7.19 9.74 9.92
CA LYS A 194 8.52 10.37 10.09
C LYS A 194 9.26 10.50 8.77
N MET A 195 8.98 9.64 7.78
CA MET A 195 9.58 9.68 6.45
C MET A 195 8.99 10.76 5.52
N ARG A 196 8.07 11.62 5.98
CA ARG A 196 7.42 12.63 5.13
C ARG A 196 8.39 13.59 4.43
N THR A 197 9.50 13.95 5.08
CA THR A 197 10.43 14.98 4.60
C THR A 197 11.90 14.55 4.54
N GLY A 198 12.20 13.31 4.90
CA GLY A 198 13.57 12.81 4.97
C GLY A 198 13.62 11.43 5.61
N TYR A 199 14.80 10.83 5.64
CA TYR A 199 15.01 9.55 6.34
C TYR A 199 16.22 9.60 7.27
N SER A 200 16.10 8.98 8.44
CA SER A 200 17.21 8.69 9.33
C SER A 200 17.01 7.33 10.00
N ALA A 201 18.08 6.53 10.07
CA ALA A 201 18.06 5.27 10.80
C ALA A 201 17.75 5.46 12.30
N ASN A 202 17.99 6.66 12.85
CA ASN A 202 17.63 6.98 14.24
C ASN A 202 16.12 6.98 14.50
N TYR A 203 15.27 6.98 13.46
CA TYR A 203 13.83 6.83 13.66
C TYR A 203 13.46 5.52 14.37
N PHE A 204 14.26 4.45 14.20
CA PHE A 204 14.08 3.21 14.96
C PHE A 204 14.36 3.42 16.46
N VAL A 205 15.38 4.22 16.80
CA VAL A 205 15.69 4.58 18.19
C VAL A 205 14.56 5.42 18.78
N ASP A 206 14.09 6.43 18.05
CA ASP A 206 12.98 7.28 18.50
C ASP A 206 11.71 6.47 18.78
N LEU A 207 11.43 5.45 17.97
CA LEU A 207 10.19 4.70 18.01
C LEU A 207 10.24 3.48 18.95
N LEU A 208 11.38 2.81 19.06
CA LEU A 208 11.53 1.53 19.78
C LEU A 208 12.66 1.53 20.82
N GLY A 209 13.40 2.63 20.98
CA GLY A 209 14.49 2.76 21.94
C GLY A 209 15.75 1.97 21.59
N LYS A 210 15.84 1.40 20.38
CA LYS A 210 16.96 0.58 19.89
C LYS A 210 17.33 0.95 18.46
N SER A 211 18.60 0.83 18.11
CA SER A 211 19.01 0.98 16.71
C SER A 211 18.44 -0.15 15.85
N VAL A 212 18.31 0.09 14.55
CA VAL A 212 17.79 -0.92 13.61
C VAL A 212 18.63 -2.21 13.62
N ASP A 213 19.95 -2.10 13.81
CA ASP A 213 20.84 -3.27 13.90
C ASP A 213 20.62 -4.07 15.19
N MET A 214 20.33 -3.41 16.31
CA MET A 214 19.96 -4.10 17.55
C MET A 214 18.64 -4.84 17.38
N LEU A 215 17.64 -4.18 16.80
CA LEU A 215 16.33 -4.78 16.51
C LEU A 215 16.44 -5.97 15.55
N TRP A 216 17.28 -5.86 14.52
CA TRP A 216 17.54 -6.95 13.57
C TRP A 216 18.17 -8.16 14.26
N ARG A 217 19.17 -7.95 15.12
CA ARG A 217 19.76 -9.04 15.92
C ARG A 217 18.73 -9.69 16.83
N ASP A 218 17.88 -8.92 17.50
CA ASP A 218 16.81 -9.44 18.36
C ASP A 218 15.79 -10.27 17.54
N TYR A 219 15.42 -9.79 16.35
CA TYR A 219 14.57 -10.52 15.40
C TYR A 219 15.20 -11.86 14.98
N LYS A 220 16.49 -11.85 14.63
CA LYS A 220 17.24 -13.07 14.27
C LYS A 220 17.37 -14.01 15.45
N ALA A 221 17.57 -13.53 16.67
CA ALA A 221 17.61 -14.37 17.86
C ALA A 221 16.23 -15.00 18.17
N LYS A 222 15.13 -14.30 17.88
CA LYS A 222 13.77 -14.78 18.13
C LYS A 222 13.32 -15.85 17.13
N TYR A 223 13.70 -15.71 15.86
CA TYR A 223 13.16 -16.54 14.77
C TYR A 223 14.22 -17.32 13.96
N GLY A 224 15.50 -16.99 14.11
CA GLY A 224 16.60 -17.66 13.44
C GLY A 224 16.93 -18.98 14.13
N ASN A 225 16.16 -20.01 13.79
CA ASN A 225 16.53 -21.42 13.95
C ASN A 225 16.29 -22.12 12.61
#